data_AF-A0A3S8RAJ2-F1
#
_entry.id   AF-A0A3S8RAJ2-F1
#
_cell.length_a   1.000
_cell.length_b   1.000
_cell.length_c   1.000
_cell.angle_alpha   90.00
_cell.angle_beta   90.00
_cell.angle_gamma   90.00
#
_symmetry.space_group_name_H-M   'P 1'
#
loop_
_entity.id
_entity.type
_entity.pdbx_description
1 polymer ?
#
loop_
_entity_poly.entity_id
_entity_poly.type
_entity_poly.pdbx_seq_one_letter_code
_entity_poly.pdbx_strand_id
1 'polypeptide(L)'
;MNYTREKLNSINAQSGKPVDFDKIVQTLANKVFANEEISLAEEQFVCPIIENLRNYQGEKELNIQDYNSCKNYLFRNKYLLYFSDLNGHKKVYDFDGEIPVEKKRVDVSFLQKEYDDWNSFISNKLNGSELINYVSQETKNQIKKLDKYCEKLSIGTNRKKYLKKSLTLHGKYIYLLVKEFYQELGKDEEIIELNGEKILIDGFTYVHTMFRHYSEQIKEHQTEKSYHFDKNIGFKSIPDFLLKAIKCYQKTPESNTFNNKCLNIIFNDRIYAIWFRPYTKYLKGNKRINYYRVQTFYPVENKNDLDKLNSYKQINTDCGFSYLIENIT
;
A
#
# COMPACT_ATOMS: atom_id res chain seq x y z
N MET A 1 -11.72 0.66 16.96
CA MET A 1 -11.93 1.49 15.75
C MET A 1 -13.42 1.75 15.64
N ASN A 2 -13.82 3.00 15.44
CA ASN A 2 -15.24 3.39 15.43
C ASN A 2 -15.79 3.52 14.00
N TYR A 3 -14.93 3.82 13.03
CA TYR A 3 -15.33 4.03 11.63
C TYR A 3 -14.35 3.38 10.64
N THR A 4 -14.89 2.64 9.66
CA THR A 4 -14.11 2.07 8.53
C THR A 4 -13.90 3.13 7.45
N ARG A 5 -12.88 2.96 6.60
CA ARG A 5 -12.63 3.86 5.47
C ARG A 5 -13.78 3.89 4.47
N GLU A 6 -14.40 2.75 4.21
CA GLU A 6 -15.58 2.68 3.35
C GLU A 6 -16.72 3.54 3.90
N LYS A 7 -17.00 3.43 5.20
CA LYS A 7 -18.01 4.26 5.87
C LYS A 7 -17.64 5.74 5.79
N LEU A 8 -16.40 6.10 6.13
CA LEU A 8 -15.94 7.49 6.10
C LEU A 8 -15.99 8.10 4.68
N ASN A 9 -15.65 7.33 3.65
CA ASN A 9 -15.73 7.77 2.25
C ASN A 9 -17.16 7.86 1.72
N SER A 10 -18.10 7.06 2.26
CA SER A 10 -19.51 7.07 1.85
C SER A 10 -20.29 8.29 2.38
N ILE A 11 -19.74 8.96 3.39
CA ILE A 11 -20.37 10.13 4.02
C ILE A 11 -19.79 11.37 3.36
N ASN A 12 -20.65 12.15 2.72
CA ASN A 12 -20.29 13.42 2.09
C ASN A 12 -21.18 14.51 2.69
N ALA A 13 -20.63 15.70 2.94
CA ALA A 13 -21.41 16.89 3.31
C ALA A 13 -22.55 17.17 2.31
N GLN A 14 -22.40 16.72 1.06
CA GLN A 14 -23.39 16.88 -0.01
C GLN A 14 -24.41 15.72 -0.13
N SER A 15 -24.27 14.60 0.60
CA SER A 15 -25.10 13.39 0.40
C SER A 15 -26.47 13.40 1.10
N GLY A 16 -26.96 14.55 1.54
CA GLY A 16 -28.32 14.68 2.10
C GLY A 16 -28.49 14.13 3.54
N LYS A 17 -27.41 13.70 4.21
CA LYS A 17 -27.38 13.38 5.65
C LYS A 17 -26.31 14.20 6.41
N PRO A 18 -26.41 15.54 6.46
CA PRO A 18 -25.39 16.39 7.08
C PRO A 18 -25.15 16.07 8.57
N VAL A 19 -26.23 15.68 9.27
CA VAL A 19 -26.21 15.40 10.71
C VAL A 19 -25.27 14.26 11.08
N ASP A 20 -25.12 13.24 10.23
CA ASP A 20 -24.21 12.12 10.50
C ASP A 20 -22.74 12.52 10.23
N PHE A 21 -22.50 13.33 9.19
CA PHE A 21 -21.18 13.88 8.90
C PHE A 21 -20.68 14.75 10.05
N ASP A 22 -21.47 15.74 10.46
CA ASP A 22 -21.10 16.70 11.51
C ASP A 22 -20.83 16.01 12.84
N LYS A 23 -21.68 15.03 13.22
CA LYS A 23 -21.47 14.25 14.45
C LYS A 23 -20.17 13.46 14.42
N ILE A 24 -19.83 12.83 13.30
CA ILE A 24 -18.60 12.04 13.19
C ILE A 24 -17.39 12.97 13.22
N VAL A 25 -17.42 14.06 12.45
CA VAL A 25 -16.34 15.06 12.43
C VAL A 25 -16.12 15.64 13.82
N GLN A 26 -17.18 16.08 14.49
CA GLN A 26 -17.09 16.64 15.85
C GLN A 26 -16.54 15.61 16.85
N THR A 27 -17.01 14.36 16.78
CA THR A 27 -16.53 13.28 17.65
C THR A 27 -15.03 13.04 17.44
N LEU A 28 -14.58 12.91 16.19
CA LEU A 28 -13.18 12.66 15.89
C LEU A 28 -12.30 13.89 16.16
N ALA A 29 -12.79 15.10 15.92
CA ALA A 29 -12.05 16.33 16.20
C ALA A 29 -11.83 16.51 17.71
N ASN A 30 -12.85 16.25 18.54
CA ASN A 30 -12.70 16.26 20.00
C ASN A 30 -11.62 15.29 20.47
N LYS A 31 -11.55 14.09 19.87
CA LYS A 31 -10.47 13.13 20.16
C LYS A 31 -9.09 13.65 19.77
N VAL A 32 -8.98 14.26 18.58
CA VAL A 32 -7.71 14.88 18.14
C VAL A 32 -7.29 16.00 19.08
N PHE A 33 -8.21 16.88 19.47
CA PHE A 33 -7.93 17.97 20.41
C PHE A 33 -7.53 17.48 21.80
N ALA A 34 -8.09 16.34 22.22
CA ALA A 34 -7.69 15.66 23.45
C ALA A 34 -6.40 14.82 23.31
N ASN A 35 -5.75 14.79 22.14
CA ASN A 35 -4.62 13.91 21.79
C ASN A 35 -4.91 12.42 22.06
N GLU A 36 -6.17 12.01 21.94
CA GLU A 36 -6.57 10.61 22.01
C GLU A 36 -6.13 9.85 20.76
N GLU A 37 -5.86 8.55 20.93
CA GLU A 37 -5.54 7.67 19.81
C GLU A 37 -6.79 7.45 18.94
N ILE A 38 -6.62 7.67 17.64
CA ILE A 38 -7.62 7.39 16.60
C ILE A 38 -7.03 6.42 15.58
N SER A 39 -7.88 5.72 14.84
CA SER A 39 -7.41 4.81 13.80
C SER A 39 -6.74 5.56 12.65
N LEU A 40 -5.91 4.88 11.85
CA LEU A 40 -5.30 5.52 10.67
C LEU A 40 -6.37 6.01 9.68
N ALA A 41 -7.47 5.28 9.52
CA ALA A 41 -8.58 5.68 8.66
C ALA A 41 -9.31 6.93 9.20
N GLU A 42 -9.54 6.98 10.51
CA GLU A 42 -10.12 8.14 11.19
C GLU A 42 -9.20 9.36 11.10
N GLU A 43 -7.89 9.15 11.28
CA GLU A 43 -6.84 10.17 11.13
C GLU A 43 -6.85 10.77 9.71
N GLN A 44 -6.88 9.93 8.67
CA GLN A 44 -6.95 10.43 7.29
C GLN A 44 -8.24 11.17 6.96
N PHE A 45 -9.32 10.90 7.68
CA PHE A 45 -10.60 11.55 7.45
C PHE A 45 -10.67 12.91 8.16
N VAL A 46 -10.31 12.97 9.45
CA VAL A 46 -10.56 14.16 10.27
C VAL A 46 -9.44 15.20 10.19
N CYS A 47 -8.17 14.79 10.11
CA CYS A 47 -7.05 15.72 10.15
C CYS A 47 -7.01 16.72 8.96
N PRO A 48 -7.37 16.35 7.71
CA PRO A 48 -7.51 17.34 6.64
C PRO A 48 -8.62 18.36 6.89
N ILE A 49 -9.70 17.97 7.57
CA ILE A 49 -10.79 18.89 7.93
C ILE A 49 -10.28 19.90 8.97
N ILE A 50 -9.62 19.42 10.02
CA ILE A 50 -9.03 20.26 11.08
C ILE A 50 -7.98 21.21 10.51
N GLU A 51 -7.08 20.73 9.64
CA GLU A 51 -6.07 21.57 8.96
C GLU A 51 -6.69 22.71 8.14
N ASN A 52 -7.94 22.53 7.72
CA ASN A 52 -8.66 23.50 6.91
C ASN A 52 -9.69 24.35 7.67
N LEU A 53 -9.86 24.15 8.98
CA LEU A 53 -10.71 25.03 9.78
C LEU A 53 -10.19 26.47 9.73
N ARG A 54 -11.12 27.41 9.57
CA ARG A 54 -10.84 28.84 9.50
C ARG A 54 -11.63 29.55 10.59
N ASN A 55 -11.02 30.57 11.18
CA ASN A 55 -11.70 31.47 12.10
C ASN A 55 -12.67 32.40 11.33
N TYR A 56 -13.38 33.28 12.06
CA TYR A 56 -14.32 34.24 11.48
C TYR A 56 -13.66 35.26 10.54
N GLN A 57 -12.34 35.47 10.64
CA GLN A 57 -11.56 36.28 9.70
C GLN A 57 -11.12 35.50 8.44
N GLY A 58 -11.40 34.19 8.34
CA GLY A 58 -10.98 33.36 7.22
C GLY A 58 -9.51 32.87 7.33
N GLU A 59 -8.85 33.07 8.46
CA GLU A 59 -7.48 32.63 8.71
C GLU A 59 -7.45 31.21 9.28
N LYS A 60 -6.38 30.46 9.02
CA LYS A 60 -6.20 29.12 9.59
C LYS A 60 -6.12 29.23 11.11
N GLU A 61 -7.08 28.63 11.79
CA GLU A 61 -7.22 28.74 13.25
C GLU A 61 -6.24 27.80 13.98
N LEU A 62 -5.91 26.66 13.37
CA LEU A 62 -5.18 25.58 14.03
C LEU A 62 -3.92 25.19 13.25
N ASN A 63 -2.84 24.95 13.98
CA ASN A 63 -1.65 24.30 13.45
C ASN A 63 -1.76 22.80 13.68
N ILE A 64 -2.06 22.06 12.61
CA ILE A 64 -2.24 20.60 12.65
C ILE A 64 -0.98 19.85 13.15
N GLN A 65 0.21 20.48 13.09
CA GLN A 65 1.47 19.93 13.59
C GLN A 65 1.52 19.78 15.11
N ASP A 66 0.67 20.49 15.84
CA ASP A 66 0.63 20.47 17.30
C ASP A 66 -0.09 19.22 17.84
N TYR A 67 -0.78 18.47 16.97
CA TYR A 67 -1.57 17.29 17.33
C TYR A 67 -0.87 15.99 16.96
N ASN A 68 -0.43 15.25 17.97
CA ASN A 68 0.26 13.96 17.79
C ASN A 68 -0.62 12.93 17.07
N SER A 69 -1.93 13.00 17.25
CA SER A 69 -2.92 12.13 16.59
C SER A 69 -3.01 12.34 15.07
N CYS A 70 -2.41 13.40 14.52
CA CYS A 70 -2.40 13.71 13.09
C CYS A 70 -1.02 13.56 12.41
N LYS A 71 -0.02 13.01 13.12
CA LYS A 71 1.36 12.91 12.61
C LYS A 71 1.50 12.03 11.35
N ASN A 72 0.72 10.95 11.23
CA ASN A 72 0.81 10.06 10.07
C ASN A 72 0.09 10.67 8.87
N TYR A 73 -1.01 11.38 9.09
CA TYR A 73 -1.66 12.22 8.08
C TYR A 73 -0.68 13.25 7.53
N LEU A 74 -0.02 14.01 8.42
CA LEU A 74 0.99 14.99 8.04
C LEU A 74 2.09 14.37 7.18
N PHE A 75 2.66 13.26 7.64
CA PHE A 75 3.65 12.53 6.86
C PHE A 75 3.12 12.12 5.49
N ARG A 76 1.96 11.45 5.41
CA ARG A 76 1.39 10.98 4.13
C ARG A 76 1.10 12.13 3.17
N ASN A 77 0.48 13.20 3.66
CA ASN A 77 0.13 14.36 2.84
C ASN A 77 1.39 15.02 2.27
N LYS A 78 2.39 15.32 3.12
CA LYS A 78 3.66 15.90 2.68
C LYS A 78 4.45 14.96 1.77
N TYR A 79 4.51 13.67 2.10
CA TYR A 79 5.20 12.70 1.25
C TYR A 79 4.57 12.64 -0.15
N LEU A 80 3.24 12.56 -0.25
CA LEU A 80 2.53 12.52 -1.53
C LEU A 80 2.67 13.84 -2.30
N LEU A 81 2.68 14.98 -1.62
CA LEU A 81 2.85 16.28 -2.24
C LEU A 81 4.24 16.44 -2.88
N TYR A 82 5.28 15.89 -2.25
CA TYR A 82 6.68 15.99 -2.72
C TYR A 82 7.22 14.67 -3.30
N PHE A 83 6.37 13.69 -3.61
CA PHE A 83 6.83 12.32 -3.92
C PHE A 83 7.78 12.26 -5.13
N SER A 84 7.60 13.17 -6.09
CA SER A 84 8.43 13.30 -7.29
C SER A 84 9.66 14.21 -7.10
N ASP A 85 9.75 14.92 -5.98
CA ASP A 85 10.85 15.81 -5.63
C ASP A 85 10.94 16.09 -4.12
N LEU A 86 11.52 15.13 -3.39
CA LEU A 86 11.66 15.18 -1.93
C LEU A 86 12.67 16.23 -1.43
N ASN A 87 13.31 16.97 -2.33
CA ASN A 87 14.22 18.07 -2.01
C ASN A 87 13.63 19.45 -2.36
N GLY A 88 12.43 19.52 -2.96
CA GLY A 88 11.70 20.76 -3.20
C GLY A 88 12.32 21.72 -4.22
N HIS A 89 13.13 21.20 -5.15
CA HIS A 89 13.76 21.96 -6.23
C HIS A 89 12.77 22.44 -7.30
N LYS A 90 11.71 21.68 -7.55
CA LYS A 90 10.67 21.95 -8.54
C LYS A 90 9.55 22.79 -7.95
N LYS A 91 8.68 23.27 -8.83
CA LYS A 91 7.39 23.84 -8.44
C LYS A 91 6.49 22.72 -7.93
N VAL A 92 5.86 22.97 -6.80
CA VAL A 92 4.93 22.04 -6.15
C VAL A 92 3.64 22.82 -5.90
N TYR A 93 2.51 22.18 -6.14
CA TYR A 93 1.20 22.82 -6.10
C TYR A 93 0.32 22.09 -5.09
N ASP A 94 -0.35 22.84 -4.21
CA ASP A 94 -1.46 22.35 -3.40
C ASP A 94 -2.78 22.98 -3.87
N PHE A 95 -3.86 22.81 -3.12
CA PHE A 95 -5.17 23.36 -3.49
C PHE A 95 -5.21 24.90 -3.44
N ASP A 96 -4.30 25.53 -2.70
CA ASP A 96 -4.17 26.99 -2.60
C ASP A 96 -3.26 27.56 -3.72
N GLY A 97 -2.62 26.71 -4.53
CA GLY A 97 -1.77 27.09 -5.66
C GLY A 97 -0.32 26.68 -5.50
N GLU A 98 0.61 27.46 -6.09
CA GLU A 98 2.05 27.17 -5.99
C GLU A 98 2.55 27.38 -4.55
N ILE A 99 3.22 26.37 -3.99
CA ILE A 99 3.73 26.41 -2.63
C ILE A 99 4.93 27.37 -2.56
N PRO A 100 4.91 28.40 -1.69
CA PRO A 100 6.01 29.33 -1.51
C PRO A 100 7.32 28.64 -1.10
N VAL A 101 8.45 29.22 -1.48
CA VAL A 101 9.80 28.64 -1.25
C VAL A 101 10.07 28.37 0.24
N GLU A 102 9.62 29.26 1.11
CA GLU A 102 9.76 29.19 2.56
C GLU A 102 9.00 27.98 3.11
N LYS A 103 7.75 27.77 2.67
CA LYS A 103 6.92 26.61 3.04
C LYS A 103 7.54 25.31 2.48
N LYS A 104 8.09 25.34 1.26
CA LYS A 104 8.83 24.19 0.70
C LYS A 104 10.04 23.80 1.55
N ARG A 105 10.81 24.77 2.06
CA ARG A 105 11.95 24.50 2.95
C ARG A 105 11.50 23.81 4.24
N VAL A 106 10.43 24.29 4.86
CA VAL A 106 9.85 23.66 6.07
C VAL A 106 9.41 22.22 5.78
N ASP A 107 8.70 22.01 4.68
CA ASP A 107 8.21 20.69 4.29
C ASP A 107 9.35 19.71 3.98
N VAL A 108 10.39 20.16 3.28
CA VAL A 108 11.58 19.35 2.97
C VAL A 108 12.37 19.00 4.23
N SER A 109 12.52 19.93 5.17
CA SER A 109 13.13 19.68 6.47
C SER A 109 12.32 18.67 7.30
N PHE A 110 11.00 18.78 7.28
CA PHE A 110 10.11 17.80 7.89
C PHE A 110 10.31 16.40 7.28
N LEU A 111 10.30 16.28 5.95
CA LEU A 111 10.54 15.01 5.25
C LEU A 111 11.94 14.44 5.49
N GLN A 112 12.94 15.30 5.71
CA GLN A 112 14.28 14.87 6.08
C GLN A 112 14.29 14.26 7.48
N LYS A 113 13.67 14.92 8.46
CA LYS A 113 13.51 14.38 9.82
C LYS A 113 12.78 13.04 9.79
N GLU A 114 11.67 12.96 9.05
CA GLU A 114 10.89 11.73 8.87
C GLU A 114 11.72 10.59 8.26
N TYR A 115 12.61 10.91 7.33
CA TYR A 115 13.55 9.95 6.77
C TYR A 115 14.54 9.46 7.82
N ASP A 116 15.17 10.37 8.57
CA ASP A 116 16.18 10.02 9.57
C ASP A 116 15.57 9.16 10.69
N ASP A 117 14.41 9.57 11.21
CA ASP A 117 13.66 8.85 12.24
C ASP A 117 13.24 7.46 11.76
N TRP A 118 12.63 7.38 10.57
CA TRP A 118 12.18 6.10 10.02
C TRP A 118 13.33 5.17 9.68
N ASN A 119 14.40 5.69 9.08
CA ASN A 119 15.59 4.92 8.75
C ASN A 119 16.23 4.30 10.00
N SER A 120 16.37 5.10 11.06
CA SER A 120 16.83 4.64 12.37
C SER A 120 15.92 3.54 12.93
N PHE A 121 14.60 3.77 12.88
CA PHE A 121 13.60 2.83 13.39
C PHE A 121 13.65 1.46 12.68
N ILE A 122 13.68 1.42 11.34
CA ILE A 122 13.68 0.15 10.59
C ILE A 122 15.04 -0.55 10.58
N SER A 123 16.13 0.18 10.81
CA SER A 123 17.48 -0.40 10.83
C SER A 123 17.67 -1.33 12.02
N ASN A 124 17.12 -0.96 13.19
CA ASN A 124 17.32 -1.63 14.48
C ASN A 124 16.29 -2.73 14.81
N LYS A 125 15.31 -2.99 13.93
CA LYS A 125 14.26 -3.99 14.19
C LYS A 125 14.58 -5.33 13.52
N LEU A 126 15.00 -6.29 14.34
CA LEU A 126 15.00 -7.73 14.02
C LEU A 126 13.78 -8.46 14.63
N ASN A 127 13.12 -7.87 15.64
CA ASN A 127 12.00 -8.45 16.41
C ASN A 127 10.80 -7.48 16.53
N GLY A 128 10.48 -6.70 15.49
CA GLY A 128 9.29 -5.84 15.48
C GLY A 128 7.99 -6.62 15.26
N SER A 129 6.86 -5.92 15.17
CA SER A 129 5.62 -6.53 14.64
C SER A 129 5.88 -7.12 13.24
N GLU A 130 5.14 -8.17 12.85
CA GLU A 130 5.36 -8.87 11.57
C GLU A 130 5.38 -7.91 10.38
N LEU A 131 4.45 -6.95 10.35
CA LEU A 131 4.38 -5.92 9.31
C LEU A 131 5.64 -5.05 9.23
N ILE A 132 6.19 -4.60 10.36
CA ILE A 132 7.43 -3.80 10.37
C ILE A 132 8.61 -4.62 9.84
N ASN A 133 8.66 -5.91 10.16
CA ASN A 133 9.72 -6.77 9.67
C ASN A 133 9.62 -6.93 8.14
N TYR A 134 8.41 -7.10 7.58
CA TYR A 134 8.22 -7.17 6.13
C TYR A 134 8.66 -5.88 5.42
N VAL A 135 8.25 -4.71 5.93
CA VAL A 135 8.61 -3.42 5.34
C VAL A 135 10.13 -3.16 5.46
N SER A 136 10.72 -3.44 6.63
CA SER A 136 12.16 -3.25 6.85
C SER A 136 12.98 -4.13 5.91
N GLN A 137 12.63 -5.42 5.79
CA GLN A 137 13.34 -6.36 4.92
C GLN A 137 13.20 -5.96 3.45
N GLU A 138 12.00 -5.62 2.99
CA GLU A 138 11.80 -5.19 1.59
C GLU A 138 12.55 -3.88 1.32
N THR A 139 12.49 -2.89 2.22
CA THR A 139 13.24 -1.62 2.08
C THR A 139 14.75 -1.88 1.99
N LYS A 140 15.32 -2.68 2.89
CA LYS A 140 16.75 -3.05 2.87
C LYS A 140 17.14 -3.78 1.58
N ASN A 141 16.29 -4.69 1.10
CA ASN A 141 16.49 -5.39 -0.17
C ASN A 141 16.48 -4.42 -1.36
N GLN A 142 15.58 -3.44 -1.37
CA GLN A 142 15.51 -2.42 -2.41
C GLN A 142 16.73 -1.50 -2.39
N ILE A 143 17.17 -1.05 -1.21
CA ILE A 143 18.39 -0.24 -1.05
C ILE A 143 19.62 -1.01 -1.53
N LYS A 144 19.74 -2.31 -1.22
CA LYS A 144 20.86 -3.14 -1.67
C LYS A 144 20.89 -3.29 -3.20
N LYS A 145 19.73 -3.40 -3.86
CA LYS A 145 19.64 -3.42 -5.33
C LYS A 145 20.00 -2.07 -5.93
N LEU A 146 19.51 -0.99 -5.33
CA LEU A 146 19.86 0.38 -5.70
C LEU A 146 21.37 0.63 -5.58
N ASP A 147 22.00 0.15 -4.51
CA ASP A 147 23.45 0.28 -4.31
C ASP A 147 24.23 -0.34 -5.47
N LYS A 148 23.90 -1.58 -5.86
CA LYS A 148 24.49 -2.25 -7.02
C LYS A 148 24.23 -1.52 -8.34
N TYR A 149 23.02 -0.98 -8.52
CA TYR A 149 22.66 -0.21 -9.70
C TYR A 149 23.49 1.08 -9.80
N CYS A 150 23.61 1.83 -8.70
CA CYS A 150 24.42 3.04 -8.62
C CYS A 150 25.90 2.75 -8.86
N GLU A 151 26.43 1.63 -8.34
CA GLU A 151 27.80 1.20 -8.60
C GLU A 151 28.02 0.90 -10.09
N LYS A 152 27.13 0.10 -10.70
CA LYS A 152 27.20 -0.29 -12.12
C LYS A 152 27.17 0.92 -13.06
N LEU A 153 26.37 1.93 -12.75
CA LEU A 153 26.20 3.13 -13.58
C LEU A 153 27.01 4.34 -13.11
N SER A 154 27.88 4.18 -12.11
CA SER A 154 28.68 5.26 -11.52
C SER A 154 27.84 6.49 -11.11
N ILE A 155 26.66 6.25 -10.53
CA ILE A 155 25.76 7.32 -10.09
C ILE A 155 26.38 8.07 -8.91
N GLY A 156 26.44 9.41 -9.03
CA GLY A 156 27.01 10.29 -8.03
C GLY A 156 26.32 10.21 -6.66
N THR A 157 27.10 10.48 -5.60
CA THR A 157 26.69 10.35 -4.19
C THR A 157 25.39 11.09 -3.85
N ASN A 158 25.19 12.29 -4.39
CA ASN A 158 23.98 13.09 -4.10
C ASN A 158 22.72 12.44 -4.65
N ARG A 159 22.77 11.93 -5.89
CA ARG A 159 21.64 11.21 -6.50
C ARG A 159 21.38 9.90 -5.77
N LYS A 160 22.43 9.16 -5.41
CA LYS A 160 22.34 7.94 -4.60
C LYS A 160 21.65 8.20 -3.25
N LYS A 161 22.03 9.26 -2.54
CA LYS A 161 21.38 9.69 -1.27
C LYS A 161 19.91 10.03 -1.47
N TYR A 162 19.59 10.77 -2.53
CA TYR A 162 18.20 11.09 -2.89
C TYR A 162 17.36 9.83 -3.14
N LEU A 163 17.86 8.89 -3.95
CA LEU A 163 17.13 7.65 -4.26
C LEU A 163 16.94 6.78 -3.01
N LYS A 164 17.93 6.74 -2.10
CA LYS A 164 17.77 6.07 -0.79
C LYS A 164 16.69 6.73 0.06
N LYS A 165 16.71 8.06 0.18
CA LYS A 165 15.66 8.83 0.88
C LYS A 165 14.28 8.50 0.33
N SER A 166 14.15 8.49 -1.00
CA SER A 166 12.90 8.16 -1.69
C SER A 166 12.39 6.75 -1.36
N LEU A 167 13.25 5.73 -1.43
CA LEU A 167 12.86 4.35 -1.11
C LEU A 167 12.49 4.18 0.37
N THR A 168 13.23 4.81 1.28
CA THR A 168 12.98 4.72 2.72
C THR A 168 11.65 5.37 3.11
N LEU A 169 11.38 6.59 2.64
CA LEU A 169 10.10 7.27 2.88
C LEU A 169 8.93 6.53 2.22
N HIS A 170 9.13 5.99 1.01
CA HIS A 170 8.14 5.15 0.37
C HIS A 170 7.81 3.90 1.21
N GLY A 171 8.81 3.29 1.84
CA GLY A 171 8.60 2.19 2.79
C GLY A 171 7.73 2.60 3.98
N LYS A 172 7.93 3.80 4.54
CA LYS A 172 7.05 4.33 5.59
C LYS A 172 5.62 4.52 5.10
N TYR A 173 5.45 5.06 3.89
CA TYR A 173 4.14 5.23 3.28
C TYR A 173 3.42 3.89 3.10
N ILE A 174 4.09 2.87 2.55
CA ILE A 174 3.56 1.51 2.43
C ILE A 174 3.20 0.95 3.80
N TYR A 175 4.07 1.07 4.81
CA TYR A 175 3.79 0.61 6.16
C TYR A 175 2.47 1.17 6.69
N LEU A 176 2.29 2.49 6.59
CA LEU A 176 1.07 3.12 7.07
C LEU A 176 -0.15 2.64 6.28
N LEU A 177 -0.04 2.51 4.96
CA LEU A 177 -1.15 2.05 4.11
C LEU A 177 -1.60 0.62 4.46
N VAL A 178 -0.63 -0.29 4.63
CA VAL A 178 -0.91 -1.69 4.96
C VAL A 178 -1.43 -1.80 6.41
N LYS A 179 -0.86 -1.02 7.34
CA LYS A 179 -1.34 -0.97 8.72
C LYS A 179 -2.78 -0.49 8.81
N GLU A 180 -3.14 0.54 8.05
CA GLU A 180 -4.51 1.06 7.98
C GLU A 180 -5.49 -0.02 7.52
N PHE A 181 -5.14 -0.77 6.46
CA PHE A 181 -5.98 -1.87 5.96
C PHE A 181 -6.23 -2.95 7.03
N TYR A 182 -5.18 -3.45 7.68
CA TYR A 182 -5.34 -4.52 8.67
C TYR A 182 -5.94 -4.03 10.00
N GLN A 183 -5.73 -2.76 10.36
CA GLN A 183 -6.44 -2.14 11.49
C GLN A 183 -7.96 -2.11 11.25
N GLU A 184 -8.38 -1.84 10.01
CA GLU A 184 -9.80 -1.89 9.63
C GLU A 184 -10.34 -3.32 9.58
N LEU A 185 -9.56 -4.25 9.05
CA LEU A 185 -9.95 -5.66 8.93
C LEU A 185 -10.06 -6.36 10.31
N GLY A 186 -9.35 -5.86 11.33
CA GLY A 186 -9.37 -6.43 12.69
C GLY A 186 -8.61 -7.74 12.85
N LYS A 187 -7.85 -8.15 11.83
CA LYS A 187 -6.97 -9.33 11.79
C LYS A 187 -5.79 -9.04 10.85
N ASP A 188 -4.69 -9.77 10.99
CA ASP A 188 -3.46 -9.53 10.22
C ASP A 188 -3.33 -10.40 8.95
N GLU A 189 -4.25 -11.34 8.75
CA GLU A 189 -4.21 -12.30 7.65
C GLU A 189 -5.60 -12.78 7.22
N GLU A 190 -5.69 -13.21 5.96
CA GLU A 190 -6.81 -13.93 5.37
C GLU A 190 -6.36 -15.32 4.97
N ILE A 191 -7.16 -16.33 5.31
CA ILE A 191 -6.91 -17.73 4.94
C ILE A 191 -8.11 -18.23 4.14
N ILE A 192 -7.83 -18.79 2.97
CA ILE A 192 -8.84 -19.42 2.11
C ILE A 192 -8.38 -20.81 1.72
N GLU A 193 -9.29 -21.77 1.69
CA GLU A 193 -9.02 -23.12 1.20
C GLU A 193 -9.30 -23.19 -0.30
N LEU A 194 -8.35 -23.72 -1.07
CA LEU A 194 -8.48 -23.96 -2.50
C LEU A 194 -7.98 -25.36 -2.80
N ASN A 195 -8.89 -26.24 -3.24
CA ASN A 195 -8.57 -27.65 -3.54
C ASN A 195 -7.87 -28.39 -2.38
N GLY A 196 -8.36 -28.23 -1.15
CA GLY A 196 -7.76 -28.82 0.07
C GLY A 196 -6.50 -28.11 0.58
N GLU A 197 -5.97 -27.13 -0.16
CA GLU A 197 -4.77 -26.40 0.21
C GLU A 197 -5.11 -25.05 0.87
N LYS A 198 -4.37 -24.69 1.91
CA LYS A 198 -4.56 -23.41 2.62
C LYS A 198 -3.77 -22.31 1.95
N ILE A 199 -4.46 -21.34 1.37
CA ILE A 199 -3.88 -20.13 0.80
C ILE A 199 -3.84 -19.05 1.87
N LEU A 200 -2.68 -18.39 2.01
CA LEU A 200 -2.44 -17.30 2.97
C LEU A 200 -2.25 -15.97 2.24
N ILE A 201 -3.02 -14.95 2.62
CA ILE A 201 -2.85 -13.55 2.21
C ILE A 201 -2.60 -12.72 3.47
N ASP A 202 -1.38 -12.22 3.64
CA ASP A 202 -0.93 -11.53 4.85
C ASP A 202 -0.28 -10.17 4.52
N GLY A 203 0.19 -9.48 5.55
CA GLY A 203 0.92 -8.22 5.40
C GLY A 203 2.14 -8.34 4.49
N PHE A 204 2.76 -9.51 4.37
CA PHE A 204 3.87 -9.73 3.45
C PHE A 204 3.40 -9.62 2.00
N THR A 205 2.30 -10.27 1.64
CA THR A 205 1.72 -10.19 0.29
C THR A 205 1.49 -8.74 -0.12
N TYR A 206 0.88 -7.96 0.77
CA TYR A 206 0.52 -6.57 0.49
C TYR A 206 1.77 -5.69 0.35
N VAL A 207 2.69 -5.74 1.32
CA VAL A 207 3.96 -5.00 1.28
C VAL A 207 4.77 -5.33 0.04
N HIS A 208 4.94 -6.63 -0.26
CA HIS A 208 5.77 -7.07 -1.39
C HIS A 208 5.18 -6.61 -2.73
N THR A 209 3.87 -6.72 -2.90
CA THR A 209 3.17 -6.26 -4.11
C THR A 209 3.31 -4.74 -4.28
N MET A 210 3.11 -3.96 -3.22
CA MET A 210 3.25 -2.50 -3.26
C MET A 210 4.68 -2.08 -3.62
N PHE A 211 5.70 -2.72 -3.04
CA PHE A 211 7.10 -2.40 -3.35
C PHE A 211 7.51 -2.77 -4.76
N ARG A 212 7.03 -3.91 -5.28
CA ARG A 212 7.47 -4.43 -6.58
C ARG A 212 6.69 -3.92 -7.78
N HIS A 213 5.40 -3.65 -7.63
CA HIS A 213 4.48 -3.50 -8.76
C HIS A 213 3.67 -2.21 -8.73
N TYR A 214 3.95 -1.29 -7.81
CA TYR A 214 3.40 0.08 -7.80
C TYR A 214 4.54 1.09 -7.79
N SER A 215 4.27 2.38 -8.04
CA SER A 215 5.25 3.49 -7.90
C SER A 215 6.56 3.27 -8.67
N GLU A 216 6.48 2.98 -9.98
CA GLU A 216 7.65 2.78 -10.86
C GLU A 216 8.63 3.97 -10.81
N GLN A 217 8.11 5.19 -10.81
CA GLN A 217 8.89 6.44 -10.94
C GLN A 217 10.02 6.61 -9.91
N ILE A 218 9.92 5.96 -8.75
CA ILE A 218 10.92 6.02 -7.68
C ILE A 218 11.84 4.78 -7.64
N LYS A 219 11.72 3.87 -8.62
CA LYS A 219 12.42 2.57 -8.71
C LYS A 219 13.16 2.44 -10.04
N GLU A 220 13.97 3.44 -10.37
CA GLU A 220 14.81 3.45 -11.58
C GLU A 220 15.71 2.22 -11.73
N HIS A 221 16.08 1.57 -10.62
CA HIS A 221 16.87 0.34 -10.61
C HIS A 221 16.08 -0.94 -10.97
N GLN A 222 14.78 -0.84 -11.28
CA GLN A 222 13.89 -1.96 -11.61
C GLN A 222 13.27 -1.83 -13.01
N THR A 223 14.05 -2.12 -14.05
CA THR A 223 13.61 -1.99 -15.45
C THR A 223 12.84 -3.21 -15.99
N GLU A 224 12.91 -4.35 -15.32
CA GLU A 224 12.32 -5.63 -15.78
C GLU A 224 11.07 -6.03 -14.96
N LYS A 225 10.26 -5.06 -14.55
CA LYS A 225 9.07 -5.32 -13.71
C LYS A 225 7.86 -4.74 -14.41
N SER A 226 6.73 -5.44 -14.22
CA SER A 226 5.43 -4.93 -14.62
C SER A 226 4.77 -4.18 -13.47
N TYR A 227 4.03 -3.13 -13.79
CA TYR A 227 3.46 -2.23 -12.80
C TYR A 227 1.94 -2.06 -13.01
N HIS A 228 1.22 -1.91 -11.91
CA HIS A 228 -0.20 -1.59 -11.91
C HIS A 228 -0.39 -0.11 -12.26
N PHE A 229 -0.43 0.19 -13.56
CA PHE A 229 -0.83 1.50 -14.09
C PHE A 229 -2.32 1.59 -14.41
N ASP A 230 -3.02 0.46 -14.44
CA ASP A 230 -4.46 0.44 -14.68
C ASP A 230 -5.24 0.94 -13.46
N LYS A 231 -6.46 1.42 -13.73
CA LYS A 231 -7.42 1.80 -12.69
C LYS A 231 -8.24 0.60 -12.20
N ASN A 232 -7.98 -0.61 -12.70
CA ASN A 232 -8.79 -1.78 -12.38
C ASN A 232 -8.57 -2.20 -10.93
N ILE A 233 -7.34 -2.01 -10.42
CA ILE A 233 -6.97 -2.46 -9.08
C ILE A 233 -6.53 -1.29 -8.21
N GLY A 234 -7.38 -0.97 -7.24
CA GLY A 234 -7.04 0.00 -6.20
C GLY A 234 -5.90 -0.52 -5.32
N PHE A 235 -4.80 0.24 -5.26
CA PHE A 235 -3.65 -0.06 -4.40
C PHE A 235 -4.00 -0.15 -2.91
N LYS A 236 -5.18 0.36 -2.51
CA LYS A 236 -5.73 0.35 -1.14
C LYS A 236 -6.49 -0.94 -0.79
N SER A 237 -6.80 -1.80 -1.77
CA SER A 237 -7.68 -2.97 -1.62
C SER A 237 -7.10 -4.23 -2.25
N ILE A 238 -5.77 -4.34 -2.36
CA ILE A 238 -5.09 -5.48 -2.98
C ILE A 238 -5.49 -6.81 -2.31
N PRO A 239 -5.49 -6.95 -0.97
CA PRO A 239 -5.89 -8.22 -0.34
C PRO A 239 -7.35 -8.59 -0.62
N ASP A 240 -8.27 -7.60 -0.62
CA ASP A 240 -9.68 -7.84 -0.94
C ASP A 240 -9.87 -8.31 -2.38
N PHE A 241 -9.15 -7.70 -3.31
CA PHE A 241 -9.15 -8.10 -4.72
C PHE A 241 -8.66 -9.55 -4.88
N LEU A 242 -7.53 -9.89 -4.25
CA LEU A 242 -6.98 -11.25 -4.27
C LEU A 242 -7.96 -12.26 -3.67
N LEU A 243 -8.57 -11.93 -2.52
CA LEU A 243 -9.54 -12.80 -1.86
C LEU A 243 -10.77 -13.02 -2.75
N LYS A 244 -11.30 -11.97 -3.39
CA LYS A 244 -12.42 -12.08 -4.33
C LYS A 244 -12.07 -12.95 -5.54
N ALA A 245 -10.90 -12.72 -6.15
CA ALA A 245 -10.43 -13.49 -7.29
C ALA A 245 -10.24 -14.98 -6.95
N ILE A 246 -9.66 -15.31 -5.79
CA ILE A 246 -9.45 -16.71 -5.38
C ILE A 246 -10.78 -17.37 -4.98
N LYS A 247 -11.66 -16.66 -4.26
CA LYS A 247 -13.02 -17.15 -3.92
C LYS A 247 -13.85 -17.44 -5.16
N CYS A 248 -13.71 -16.63 -6.20
CA CYS A 248 -14.44 -16.90 -7.42
C CYS A 248 -13.87 -18.11 -8.16
N TYR A 249 -12.54 -18.24 -8.24
CA TYR A 249 -11.89 -19.41 -8.82
C TYR A 249 -12.30 -20.71 -8.10
N GLN A 250 -12.38 -20.68 -6.77
CA GLN A 250 -12.81 -21.80 -5.94
C GLN A 250 -14.19 -22.36 -6.32
N LYS A 251 -15.06 -21.54 -6.91
CA LYS A 251 -16.42 -21.95 -7.34
C LYS A 251 -16.46 -22.54 -8.74
N THR A 252 -15.36 -22.50 -9.48
CA THR A 252 -15.29 -23.04 -10.84
C THR A 252 -15.08 -24.56 -10.81
N PRO A 253 -15.67 -25.33 -11.74
CA PRO A 253 -15.41 -26.78 -11.84
C PRO A 253 -13.92 -27.10 -12.01
N GLU A 254 -13.19 -26.21 -12.69
CA GLU A 254 -11.76 -26.34 -12.93
C GLU A 254 -10.88 -25.94 -11.72
N SER A 255 -11.44 -25.56 -10.57
CA SER A 255 -10.66 -25.20 -9.38
C SER A 255 -9.65 -26.29 -8.95
N ASN A 256 -9.97 -27.55 -9.26
CA ASN A 256 -9.14 -28.72 -8.98
C ASN A 256 -7.84 -28.78 -9.81
N THR A 257 -7.74 -27.97 -10.87
CA THR A 257 -6.52 -27.84 -11.70
C THR A 257 -5.49 -26.86 -11.14
N PHE A 258 -5.75 -26.29 -9.96
CA PHE A 258 -4.82 -25.39 -9.29
C PHE A 258 -3.46 -26.07 -9.06
N ASN A 259 -2.42 -25.52 -9.68
CA ASN A 259 -1.07 -26.10 -9.67
C ASN A 259 -0.19 -25.63 -8.50
N ASN A 260 -0.77 -24.97 -7.49
CA ASN A 260 -0.08 -24.46 -6.30
C ASN A 260 1.04 -23.43 -6.55
N LYS A 261 1.23 -22.97 -7.79
CA LYS A 261 2.31 -22.04 -8.17
C LYS A 261 1.79 -20.71 -8.67
N CYS A 262 0.83 -20.73 -9.59
CA CYS A 262 0.32 -19.51 -10.21
C CYS A 262 -1.18 -19.65 -10.51
N LEU A 263 -1.89 -18.54 -10.36
CA LEU A 263 -3.24 -18.37 -10.87
C LEU A 263 -3.25 -17.15 -11.79
N ASN A 264 -3.50 -17.38 -13.08
CA ASN A 264 -3.62 -16.32 -14.07
C ASN A 264 -5.09 -15.92 -14.21
N ILE A 265 -5.36 -14.62 -14.05
CA ILE A 265 -6.71 -14.06 -14.09
C ILE A 265 -6.79 -13.01 -15.19
N ILE A 266 -7.95 -12.90 -15.81
CA ILE A 266 -8.34 -11.78 -16.67
C ILE A 266 -9.36 -10.96 -15.90
N PHE A 267 -9.10 -9.67 -15.80
CA PHE A 267 -10.00 -8.71 -15.16
C PHE A 267 -9.95 -7.40 -15.95
N ASN A 268 -11.11 -6.92 -16.42
CA ASN A 268 -11.23 -5.74 -17.30
C ASN A 268 -10.20 -5.76 -18.46
N ASP A 269 -10.25 -6.82 -19.27
CA ASP A 269 -9.41 -7.04 -20.47
C ASP A 269 -7.90 -7.06 -20.21
N ARG A 270 -7.49 -7.21 -18.95
CA ARG A 270 -6.08 -7.28 -18.56
C ARG A 270 -5.77 -8.59 -17.85
N ILE A 271 -4.64 -9.19 -18.22
CA ILE A 271 -4.13 -10.42 -17.59
C ILE A 271 -3.29 -10.05 -16.37
N TYR A 272 -3.53 -10.73 -15.26
CA TYR A 272 -2.74 -10.64 -14.04
C TYR A 272 -2.30 -12.03 -13.58
N ALA A 273 -1.16 -12.10 -12.91
CA ALA A 273 -0.64 -13.32 -12.30
C ALA A 273 -0.60 -13.20 -10.77
N ILE A 274 -1.21 -14.17 -10.08
CA ILE A 274 -1.09 -14.36 -8.64
C ILE A 274 -0.12 -15.52 -8.42
N TRP A 275 1.06 -15.25 -7.88
CA TRP A 275 2.05 -16.27 -7.59
C TRP A 275 1.98 -16.72 -6.14
N PHE A 276 2.15 -18.02 -5.92
CA PHE A 276 2.12 -18.64 -4.60
C PHE A 276 3.48 -19.26 -4.28
N ARG A 277 3.81 -19.34 -3.00
CA ARG A 277 4.96 -20.11 -2.51
C ARG A 277 4.59 -20.91 -1.26
N PRO A 278 5.12 -22.15 -1.11
CA PRO A 278 5.03 -22.87 0.15
C PRO A 278 5.55 -22.01 1.31
N TYR A 279 4.77 -21.95 2.37
CA TYR A 279 5.09 -21.21 3.58
C TYR A 279 4.69 -22.04 4.81
N THR A 280 5.53 -22.01 5.83
CA THR A 280 5.29 -22.75 7.07
C THR A 280 5.20 -21.77 8.22
N LYS A 281 4.05 -21.75 8.91
CA LYS A 281 3.86 -20.99 10.15
C LYS A 281 4.00 -21.94 11.33
N TYR A 282 4.81 -21.52 12.31
CA TYR A 282 4.98 -22.23 13.58
C TYR A 282 4.10 -21.58 14.64
N LEU A 283 3.15 -22.33 15.16
CA LEU A 283 2.23 -21.90 16.22
C LEU A 283 2.73 -22.35 17.60
N LYS A 284 2.18 -21.75 18.65
CA LYS A 284 2.45 -22.14 20.04
C LYS A 284 2.24 -23.65 20.23
N GLY A 285 3.15 -24.29 20.96
CA GLY A 285 3.15 -25.74 21.19
C GLY A 285 3.72 -26.56 20.02
N ASN A 286 4.66 -26.01 19.26
CA ASN A 286 5.33 -26.69 18.13
C ASN A 286 4.37 -27.21 17.03
N LYS A 287 3.17 -26.63 16.95
CA LYS A 287 2.23 -26.96 15.87
C LYS A 287 2.68 -26.27 14.60
N ARG A 288 2.89 -27.06 13.55
CA ARG A 288 3.26 -26.59 12.22
C ARG A 288 2.02 -26.57 11.33
N ILE A 289 1.78 -25.45 10.66
CA ILE A 289 0.77 -25.38 9.58
C ILE A 289 1.47 -24.95 8.29
N ASN A 290 1.23 -25.71 7.22
CA ASN A 290 1.71 -25.38 5.88
C ASN A 290 0.62 -24.60 5.13
N TYR A 291 1.08 -23.62 4.36
CA TYR A 291 0.26 -22.76 3.52
C TYR A 291 0.92 -22.60 2.16
N TYR A 292 0.14 -22.18 1.18
CA TYR A 292 0.63 -21.50 -0.01
C TYR A 292 0.37 -20.00 0.16
N ARG A 293 1.41 -19.25 0.52
CA ARG A 293 1.29 -17.81 0.69
C ARG A 293 1.34 -17.12 -0.66
N VAL A 294 0.46 -16.15 -0.89
CA VAL A 294 0.56 -15.27 -2.05
C VAL A 294 1.86 -14.48 -1.98
N GLN A 295 2.77 -14.80 -2.88
CA GLN A 295 4.11 -14.24 -2.93
C GLN A 295 4.14 -12.89 -3.63
N THR A 296 3.43 -12.76 -4.76
CA THR A 296 3.37 -11.51 -5.53
C THR A 296 2.14 -11.49 -6.43
N PHE A 297 1.73 -10.29 -6.81
CA PHE A 297 0.60 -10.05 -7.69
C PHE A 297 0.87 -8.90 -8.67
N TYR A 298 0.77 -9.16 -9.97
CA TYR A 298 1.15 -8.17 -10.99
C TYR A 298 0.42 -8.35 -12.32
N PRO A 299 0.26 -7.27 -13.11
CA PRO A 299 -0.24 -7.39 -14.48
C PRO A 299 0.82 -8.04 -15.36
N VAL A 300 0.42 -8.98 -16.22
CA VAL A 300 1.33 -9.62 -17.17
C VAL A 300 1.48 -8.71 -18.38
N GLU A 301 2.64 -8.06 -18.51
CA GLU A 301 2.94 -7.18 -19.65
C GLU A 301 4.09 -7.73 -20.51
N ASN A 302 4.92 -8.62 -19.96
CA ASN A 302 6.04 -9.17 -20.70
C ASN A 302 5.53 -10.06 -21.84
N LYS A 303 5.98 -9.78 -23.07
CA LYS A 303 5.57 -10.52 -24.26
C LYS A 303 5.81 -12.02 -24.14
N ASN A 304 6.95 -12.46 -23.61
CA ASN A 304 7.25 -13.89 -23.47
C ASN A 304 6.31 -14.59 -22.49
N ASP A 305 5.82 -13.89 -21.47
CA ASP A 305 4.84 -14.44 -20.54
C ASP A 305 3.43 -14.43 -21.14
N LEU A 306 3.06 -13.39 -21.89
CA LEU A 306 1.82 -13.36 -22.66
C LEU A 306 1.76 -14.48 -23.70
N ASP A 307 2.84 -14.70 -24.44
CA ASP A 307 2.92 -15.72 -25.48
C ASP A 307 2.71 -17.14 -24.92
N LYS A 308 3.19 -17.40 -23.70
CA LYS A 308 2.93 -18.67 -22.99
C LYS A 308 1.45 -18.83 -22.65
N LEU A 309 0.77 -17.75 -22.31
CA LEU A 309 -0.64 -17.78 -21.90
C LEU A 309 -1.60 -17.94 -23.08
N ASN A 310 -1.15 -17.72 -24.32
CA ASN A 310 -1.96 -17.93 -25.51
C ASN A 310 -2.39 -19.39 -25.71
N SER A 311 -1.65 -20.35 -25.15
CA SER A 311 -2.01 -21.77 -25.21
C SER A 311 -2.96 -22.21 -24.09
N TYR A 312 -3.27 -21.32 -23.15
CA TYR A 312 -4.09 -21.64 -21.98
C TYR A 312 -5.58 -21.56 -22.33
N LYS A 313 -6.39 -22.43 -21.72
CA LYS A 313 -7.86 -22.37 -21.83
C LYS A 313 -8.37 -21.23 -20.96
N GLN A 314 -9.14 -20.33 -21.57
CA GLN A 314 -9.89 -19.31 -20.84
C GLN A 314 -11.19 -19.88 -20.27
N ILE A 315 -11.48 -19.56 -19.02
CA ILE A 315 -12.72 -19.89 -18.32
C ILE A 315 -13.36 -18.60 -17.86
N ASN A 316 -14.56 -18.33 -18.39
CA ASN A 316 -15.35 -17.17 -18.01
C ASN A 316 -16.18 -17.49 -16.78
N THR A 317 -16.37 -16.50 -15.91
CA THR A 317 -17.18 -16.66 -14.70
C THR A 317 -18.08 -15.44 -14.49
N ASP A 318 -19.18 -15.63 -13.77
CA ASP A 318 -20.19 -14.59 -13.54
C ASP A 318 -19.79 -13.55 -12.48
N CYS A 319 -18.64 -13.74 -11.82
CA CYS A 319 -18.16 -12.87 -10.74
C CYS A 319 -17.28 -11.71 -11.23
N GLY A 320 -17.18 -11.51 -12.55
CA GLY A 320 -16.36 -10.48 -13.18
C GLY A 320 -14.89 -10.85 -13.41
N PHE A 321 -14.50 -12.10 -13.11
CA PHE A 321 -13.17 -12.63 -13.41
C PHE A 321 -13.25 -13.66 -14.54
N SER A 322 -12.18 -13.78 -15.33
CA SER A 322 -11.93 -14.99 -16.11
C SER A 322 -10.58 -15.57 -15.72
N TYR A 323 -10.36 -16.85 -16.00
CA TYR A 323 -9.16 -17.56 -15.58
C TYR A 323 -8.49 -18.20 -16.78
N LEU A 324 -7.15 -18.17 -16.81
CA LEU A 324 -6.35 -18.87 -17.81
C LEU A 324 -5.73 -20.10 -17.16
N ILE A 325 -6.17 -21.28 -17.62
CA ILE A 325 -5.73 -22.57 -17.08
C ILE A 325 -4.91 -23.31 -18.14
N GLU A 326 -3.79 -23.88 -17.71
CA GLU A 326 -2.94 -24.68 -18.57
C GLU A 326 -3.70 -25.93 -19.02
N ASN A 327 -3.62 -26.28 -20.31
CA ASN A 327 -4.21 -27.51 -20.80
C ASN A 327 -3.43 -28.69 -20.20
N ILE A 328 -4.03 -29.38 -19.24
CA ILE A 328 -3.50 -30.65 -18.74
C ILE A 328 -3.89 -31.71 -19.77
N THR A 329 -2.98 -31.99 -20.71
CA THR A 329 -3.06 -33.16 -21.60
C THR A 329 -2.68 -34.43 -20.85
#